data_AF-A0A7W6WY45-F1
#
_entry.id   AF-A0A7W6WY45-F1
#
_cell.length_a   1.000
_cell.length_b   1.000
_cell.length_c   1.000
_cell.angle_alpha   90.00
_cell.angle_beta   90.00
_cell.angle_gamma   90.00
#
_symmetry.space_group_name_H-M   'P 1'
#
loop_
_entity.id
_entity.type
_entity.pdbx_description
1 polymer ?
#
loop_
_entity_poly.entity_id
_entity_poly.type
_entity_poly.pdbx_seq_one_letter_code
_entity_poly.pdbx_strand_id
1 'polypeptide(L)'
;MTIYAPSLRTLPQNAMLVMATLPVIDWNDCLLRDLQAGPKVPPSCYAAIVMIDPFACWEDLGDLLEGARMTGVTNFPPASMIERTPAGVPLDRGQELELRRMEWFASRGFKVLFVAADEAKMTVAEQRLGSQLDGSVYLRPEALALPIGSDIGLVSLGSHGSSSVPKLSLELAATAKQPLRRA
;
A
#
# COMPACT_ATOMS: atom_id res chain seq x y z
N MET A 1 3.33 4.87 11.58
CA MET A 1 3.35 4.74 10.11
C MET A 1 1.93 4.47 9.67
N THR A 2 1.47 5.18 8.65
CA THR A 2 0.10 5.08 8.15
C THR A 2 0.10 5.05 6.63
N ILE A 3 -0.76 4.23 6.03
CA ILE A 3 -0.99 4.26 4.58
C ILE A 3 -2.19 5.18 4.29
N TYR A 4 -1.97 6.20 3.46
CA TYR A 4 -2.99 7.13 2.98
C TYR A 4 -3.65 6.61 1.71
N ALA A 5 -4.93 6.25 1.78
CA ALA A 5 -5.65 5.66 0.66
C ALA A 5 -7.06 6.30 0.52
N PRO A 6 -7.14 7.55 0.04
CA PRO A 6 -8.40 8.28 -0.04
C PRO A 6 -9.40 7.64 -1.01
N SER A 7 -8.94 6.86 -1.99
CA SER A 7 -9.76 6.03 -2.87
C SER A 7 -10.64 5.04 -2.11
N LEU A 8 -10.28 4.68 -0.87
CA LEU A 8 -11.10 3.78 -0.05
C LEU A 8 -12.36 4.45 0.50
N ARG A 9 -12.41 5.79 0.55
CA ARG A 9 -13.59 6.55 1.02
C ARG A 9 -14.78 6.43 0.07
N THR A 10 -14.52 6.21 -1.21
CA THR A 10 -15.56 6.10 -2.23
C THR A 10 -16.16 4.68 -2.30
N LEU A 11 -15.69 3.77 -1.45
CA LEU A 11 -16.07 2.36 -1.49
C LEU A 11 -17.25 2.02 -0.60
N PRO A 12 -18.15 1.13 -1.07
CA PRO A 12 -19.10 0.47 -0.19
C PRO A 12 -18.37 -0.34 0.87
N GLN A 13 -18.84 -0.26 2.11
CA GLN A 13 -18.19 -0.78 3.34
C GLN A 13 -17.87 -2.30 3.34
N ASN A 14 -18.37 -3.06 2.35
CA ASN A 14 -18.23 -4.53 2.24
C ASN A 14 -17.73 -5.02 0.86
N ALA A 15 -17.23 -4.14 -0.02
CA ALA A 15 -16.94 -4.49 -1.42
C ALA A 15 -15.46 -4.76 -1.74
N MET A 16 -14.59 -4.90 -0.74
CA MET A 16 -13.14 -4.87 -0.99
C MET A 16 -12.56 -6.03 -1.82
N LEU A 17 -13.16 -7.23 -1.78
CA LEU A 17 -12.71 -8.34 -2.63
C LEU A 17 -13.11 -8.14 -4.11
N VAL A 18 -14.15 -7.34 -4.36
CA VAL A 18 -14.66 -7.00 -5.71
C VAL A 18 -13.80 -5.90 -6.36
N MET A 19 -12.94 -5.24 -5.57
CA MET A 19 -12.20 -4.03 -5.94
C MET A 19 -10.80 -4.28 -6.50
N ALA A 20 -10.16 -5.40 -6.15
CA ALA A 20 -8.91 -5.82 -6.80
C ALA A 20 -9.13 -6.26 -8.25
N THR A 21 -10.38 -6.35 -8.71
CA THR A 21 -10.74 -7.02 -9.96
C THR A 21 -11.59 -6.19 -10.92
N LEU A 22 -12.02 -4.96 -10.57
CA LEU A 22 -12.87 -4.16 -11.45
C LEU A 22 -12.41 -2.69 -11.61
N PRO A 23 -12.44 -2.14 -12.85
CA PRO A 23 -12.03 -0.78 -13.20
C PRO A 23 -13.10 0.26 -12.82
N VAL A 24 -13.68 0.16 -11.62
CA VAL A 24 -14.79 1.06 -11.21
C VAL A 24 -14.25 2.40 -10.71
N ILE A 25 -13.07 2.41 -10.11
CA ILE A 25 -12.46 3.59 -9.52
C ILE A 25 -11.02 3.72 -10.00
N ASP A 26 -10.68 4.91 -10.48
CA ASP A 26 -9.30 5.32 -10.67
C ASP A 26 -8.71 5.72 -9.32
N TRP A 27 -7.85 4.86 -8.77
CA TRP A 27 -7.27 5.04 -7.44
C TRP A 27 -6.29 6.20 -7.40
N ASN A 28 -5.47 6.33 -8.44
CA ASN A 28 -4.43 7.35 -8.50
C ASN A 28 -5.07 8.73 -8.71
N ASP A 29 -6.10 8.83 -9.54
CA ASP A 29 -6.85 10.07 -9.70
C ASP A 29 -7.62 10.46 -8.42
N CYS A 30 -8.18 9.49 -7.68
CA CYS A 30 -8.75 9.77 -6.35
C CYS A 30 -7.70 10.36 -5.39
N LEU A 31 -6.47 9.84 -5.40
CA LEU A 31 -5.37 10.39 -4.64
C LEU A 31 -4.99 11.80 -5.10
N LEU A 32 -4.85 12.02 -6.42
CA LEU A 32 -4.51 13.32 -6.99
C LEU A 32 -5.51 14.41 -6.59
N ARG A 33 -6.81 14.15 -6.80
CA ARG A 33 -7.86 15.10 -6.45
C ARG A 33 -7.87 15.43 -4.96
N ASP A 34 -7.65 14.42 -4.12
CA ASP A 34 -7.63 14.60 -2.68
C ASP A 34 -6.41 15.41 -2.22
N LEU A 35 -5.22 15.15 -2.79
CA LEU A 35 -4.02 15.96 -2.54
C LEU A 35 -4.18 17.42 -2.98
N GLN A 36 -4.83 17.65 -4.13
CA GLN A 36 -5.15 18.99 -4.63
C GLN A 36 -6.10 19.75 -3.70
N ALA A 37 -6.99 19.04 -3.01
CA ALA A 37 -7.88 19.62 -2.01
C ALA A 37 -7.15 20.03 -0.70
N GLY A 38 -5.86 19.71 -0.56
CA GLY A 38 -5.03 20.09 0.58
C GLY A 38 -5.42 19.38 1.87
N PRO A 39 -5.36 18.03 1.92
CA PRO A 39 -5.81 17.27 3.06
C PRO A 39 -4.82 17.42 4.21
N LYS A 40 -5.31 17.26 5.45
CA LYS A 40 -4.41 17.15 6.61
C LYS A 40 -3.85 15.74 6.67
N VAL A 41 -2.65 15.58 6.17
CA VAL A 41 -1.94 14.30 6.19
C VAL A 41 -1.28 14.09 7.57
N PRO A 42 -1.42 12.90 8.18
CA PRO A 42 -0.69 12.55 9.40
C PRO A 42 0.84 12.60 9.22
N PRO A 43 1.63 12.71 10.30
CA PRO A 43 3.07 12.46 10.24
C PRO A 43 3.37 11.01 9.82
N SER A 44 4.51 10.79 9.13
CA SER A 44 4.97 9.44 8.71
C SER A 44 3.94 8.68 7.85
N CYS A 45 3.46 9.36 6.81
CA CYS A 45 2.36 8.91 5.97
C CYS A 45 2.82 8.52 4.56
N TYR A 46 2.34 7.37 4.09
CA TYR A 46 2.73 6.74 2.83
C TYR A 46 1.54 6.73 1.88
N ALA A 47 1.67 7.36 0.72
CA ALA A 47 0.59 7.38 -0.26
C ALA A 47 0.38 6.02 -0.92
N ALA A 48 -0.85 5.50 -0.90
CA ALA A 48 -1.25 4.30 -1.61
C ALA A 48 -1.38 4.60 -3.11
N ILE A 49 -0.54 3.97 -3.92
CA ILE A 49 -0.48 4.19 -5.36
C ILE A 49 -0.62 2.84 -6.07
N VAL A 50 -1.47 2.80 -7.09
CA VAL A 50 -1.51 1.71 -8.06
C VAL A 50 -0.33 1.91 -9.02
N MET A 51 0.81 1.32 -8.69
CA MET A 51 2.09 1.53 -9.40
C MET A 51 2.13 0.96 -10.82
N ILE A 52 1.16 0.12 -11.18
CA ILE A 52 1.03 -0.49 -12.52
C ILE A 52 0.03 0.24 -13.42
N ASP A 53 -0.51 1.37 -12.97
CA ASP A 53 -1.44 2.18 -13.74
C ASP A 53 -0.76 2.73 -15.01
N PRO A 54 -1.22 2.35 -16.23
CA PRO A 54 -0.61 2.81 -17.47
C PRO A 54 -0.98 4.27 -17.81
N PHE A 55 -1.95 4.87 -17.13
CA PHE A 55 -2.46 6.21 -17.42
C PHE A 55 -2.00 7.28 -16.42
N ALA A 56 -1.31 6.88 -15.35
CA ALA A 56 -0.81 7.82 -14.35
C ALA A 56 0.26 8.75 -14.94
N CYS A 57 0.11 10.05 -14.68
CA CYS A 57 1.18 11.03 -14.84
C CYS A 57 2.04 11.00 -13.56
N TRP A 58 3.19 10.30 -13.62
CA TRP A 58 4.02 10.07 -12.44
C TRP A 58 4.66 11.35 -11.91
N GLU A 59 5.05 12.23 -12.82
CA GLU A 59 5.63 13.54 -12.52
C GLU A 59 4.67 14.40 -11.69
N ASP A 60 3.43 14.58 -12.17
CA ASP A 60 2.38 15.33 -11.47
C ASP A 60 2.08 14.74 -10.09
N LEU A 61 2.03 13.40 -10.02
CA LEU A 61 1.79 12.70 -8.76
C LEU A 61 2.94 12.97 -7.77
N GLY A 62 4.19 12.86 -8.21
CA GLY A 62 5.33 13.14 -7.35
C GLY A 62 5.38 14.60 -6.89
N ASP A 63 5.06 15.57 -7.75
CA ASP A 63 5.03 16.99 -7.40
C ASP A 63 3.96 17.29 -6.33
N LEU A 64 2.78 16.69 -6.46
CA LEU A 64 1.71 16.82 -5.48
C LEU A 64 2.05 16.14 -4.15
N LEU A 65 2.72 14.99 -4.17
CA LEU A 65 3.17 14.30 -2.97
C LEU A 65 4.24 15.10 -2.21
N GLU A 66 5.17 15.75 -2.94
CA GLU A 66 6.17 16.66 -2.37
C GLU A 66 5.48 17.88 -1.74
N GLY A 67 4.54 18.50 -2.45
CA GLY A 67 3.74 19.63 -1.95
C GLY A 67 2.94 19.29 -0.70
N ALA A 68 2.39 18.07 -0.63
CA ALA A 68 1.65 17.55 0.53
C ALA A 68 2.57 17.06 1.67
N ARG A 69 3.89 17.09 1.49
CA ARG A 69 4.90 16.62 2.45
C ARG A 69 4.68 15.16 2.89
N MET A 70 4.31 14.31 1.95
CA MET A 70 4.22 12.87 2.18
C MET A 70 5.59 12.30 2.55
N THR A 71 5.61 11.32 3.46
CA THR A 71 6.87 10.66 3.87
C THR A 71 7.36 9.71 2.80
N GLY A 72 6.43 9.04 2.12
CA GLY A 72 6.77 8.03 1.16
C GLY A 72 5.60 7.54 0.34
N VAL A 73 5.85 6.47 -0.40
CA VAL A 73 4.86 5.81 -1.26
C VAL A 73 4.77 4.33 -0.94
N THR A 74 3.64 3.72 -1.30
CA THR A 74 3.41 2.28 -1.18
C THR A 74 2.66 1.74 -2.39
N ASN A 75 2.99 0.52 -2.84
CA ASN A 75 2.30 -0.18 -3.92
C ASN A 75 1.01 -0.81 -3.37
N PHE A 76 0.00 0.02 -3.17
CA PHE A 76 -1.24 -0.45 -2.60
C PHE A 76 -2.44 -0.11 -3.52
N PRO A 77 -3.23 -1.12 -3.93
CA PRO A 77 -2.99 -2.55 -3.77
C PRO A 77 -1.79 -3.05 -4.59
N PRO A 78 -1.10 -4.13 -4.16
CA PRO A 78 0.02 -4.67 -4.90
C PRO A 78 -0.47 -5.36 -6.19
N ALA A 79 0.35 -5.34 -7.24
CA ALA A 79 -0.01 -5.83 -8.57
C ALA A 79 -0.41 -7.29 -8.58
N SER A 80 0.17 -8.12 -7.69
CA SER A 80 -0.23 -9.52 -7.52
C SER A 80 -1.68 -9.71 -7.07
N MET A 81 -2.31 -8.68 -6.52
CA MET A 81 -3.72 -8.67 -6.20
C MET A 81 -4.59 -8.25 -7.38
N ILE A 82 -4.08 -7.39 -8.26
CA ILE A 82 -4.78 -6.80 -9.42
C ILE A 82 -4.67 -7.70 -10.66
N GLU A 83 -3.44 -8.02 -11.05
CA GLU A 83 -3.14 -8.84 -12.22
C GLU A 83 -3.28 -10.32 -11.85
N ARG A 84 -4.45 -10.89 -12.11
CA ARG A 84 -4.74 -12.31 -11.92
C ARG A 84 -5.17 -12.95 -13.23
N THR A 85 -4.82 -14.21 -13.42
CA THR A 85 -5.39 -15.05 -14.49
C THR A 85 -6.90 -15.22 -14.27
N PRO A 86 -7.67 -15.69 -15.28
CA PRO A 86 -9.07 -16.06 -15.08
C PRO A 86 -9.29 -17.11 -13.97
N ALA A 87 -8.26 -17.90 -13.66
CA ALA A 87 -8.25 -18.86 -12.55
C ALA A 87 -7.87 -18.23 -11.19
N GLY A 88 -7.69 -16.91 -11.12
CA GLY A 88 -7.35 -16.16 -9.90
C GLY A 88 -5.86 -16.22 -9.51
N VAL A 89 -4.99 -16.78 -10.35
CA VAL A 89 -3.55 -16.91 -10.06
C VAL A 89 -2.84 -15.59 -10.34
N PRO A 90 -2.04 -15.03 -9.41
CA PRO A 90 -1.27 -13.81 -9.65
C PRO A 90 -0.35 -13.91 -10.88
N LEU A 91 -0.26 -12.83 -11.64
CA LEU A 91 0.74 -12.66 -12.69
C LEU A 91 1.95 -11.93 -12.11
N ASP A 92 3.16 -12.38 -12.47
CA ASP A 92 4.40 -11.84 -11.90
C ASP A 92 4.94 -10.59 -12.60
N ARG A 93 4.33 -10.17 -13.72
CA ARG A 93 4.82 -9.02 -14.50
C ARG A 93 4.67 -7.69 -13.77
N GLY A 94 3.59 -7.52 -13.01
CA GLY A 94 3.34 -6.29 -12.27
C GLY A 94 4.43 -5.94 -11.25
N GLN A 95 5.05 -6.93 -10.59
CA GLN A 95 6.04 -6.66 -9.54
C GLN A 95 7.26 -5.90 -10.05
N GLU A 96 7.76 -6.24 -11.24
CA GLU A 96 8.91 -5.54 -11.83
C GLU A 96 8.56 -4.06 -12.10
N LEU A 97 7.33 -3.79 -12.57
CA LEU A 97 6.86 -2.43 -12.76
C LEU A 97 6.79 -1.71 -11.42
N GLU A 98 6.16 -2.30 -10.40
CA GLU A 98 6.07 -1.72 -9.05
C GLU A 98 7.44 -1.31 -8.50
N LEU A 99 8.41 -2.22 -8.56
CA LEU A 99 9.76 -1.97 -8.06
C LEU A 99 10.44 -0.83 -8.82
N ARG A 100 10.34 -0.78 -10.15
CA ARG A 100 10.88 0.35 -10.95
C ARG A 100 10.25 1.68 -10.58
N ARG A 101 8.93 1.71 -10.35
CA ARG A 101 8.24 2.96 -9.97
C ARG A 101 8.65 3.39 -8.57
N MET A 102 8.79 2.44 -7.65
CA MET A 102 9.29 2.71 -6.31
C MET A 102 10.72 3.24 -6.30
N GLU A 103 11.62 2.68 -7.13
CA GLU A 103 12.97 3.22 -7.32
C GLU A 103 12.92 4.66 -7.84
N TRP A 104 12.01 4.96 -8.77
CA TRP A 104 11.82 6.32 -9.27
C TRP A 104 11.37 7.29 -8.18
N PHE A 105 10.36 6.93 -7.38
CA PHE A 105 9.95 7.75 -6.23
C PHE A 105 11.06 7.90 -5.19
N ALA A 106 11.80 6.84 -4.91
CA ALA A 106 12.91 6.89 -3.99
C ALA A 106 14.06 7.79 -4.48
N SER A 107 14.29 7.85 -5.79
CA SER A 107 15.24 8.79 -6.40
C SER A 107 14.83 10.26 -6.21
N ARG A 108 13.54 10.53 -5.98
CA ARG A 108 12.99 11.84 -5.61
C ARG A 108 13.01 12.11 -4.09
N GLY A 109 13.57 11.21 -3.29
CA GLY A 109 13.73 11.37 -1.84
C GLY A 109 12.59 10.79 -1.00
N PHE A 110 11.60 10.15 -1.62
CA PHE A 110 10.55 9.44 -0.89
C PHE A 110 11.07 8.15 -0.24
N LYS A 111 10.54 7.82 0.94
CA LYS A 111 10.68 6.48 1.50
C LYS A 111 9.72 5.52 0.79
N VAL A 112 10.07 4.23 0.79
CA VAL A 112 9.23 3.20 0.18
C VAL A 112 8.75 2.22 1.23
N LEU A 113 7.45 1.95 1.23
CA LEU A 113 6.83 0.88 1.99
C LEU A 113 6.32 -0.19 1.02
N PHE A 114 6.92 -1.37 1.00
CA PHE A 114 6.60 -2.40 0.01
C PHE A 114 5.52 -3.36 0.53
N VAL A 115 4.41 -3.48 -0.19
CA VAL A 115 3.31 -4.39 0.11
C VAL A 115 3.42 -5.62 -0.77
N ALA A 116 3.34 -6.81 -0.17
CA ALA A 116 3.30 -8.06 -0.91
C ALA A 116 2.48 -9.13 -0.21
N ALA A 117 1.94 -10.06 -1.01
CA ALA A 117 1.21 -11.23 -0.52
C ALA A 117 2.09 -12.45 -0.21
N ASP A 118 3.38 -12.35 -0.52
CA ASP A 118 4.34 -13.44 -0.43
C ASP A 118 5.70 -12.92 0.08
N GLU A 119 6.35 -13.73 0.91
CA GLU A 119 7.62 -13.36 1.54
C GLU A 119 8.78 -13.31 0.53
N ALA A 120 8.80 -14.17 -0.48
CA ALA A 120 9.87 -14.16 -1.47
C ALA A 120 9.88 -12.81 -2.24
N LYS A 121 8.69 -12.26 -2.52
CA LYS A 121 8.56 -10.92 -3.11
C LYS A 121 9.10 -9.82 -2.20
N MET A 122 8.87 -9.93 -0.88
CA MET A 122 9.44 -8.98 0.09
C MET A 122 10.97 -9.05 0.12
N THR A 123 11.56 -10.26 0.08
CA THR A 123 13.02 -10.42 0.02
C THR A 123 13.62 -9.81 -1.24
N VAL A 124 12.97 -9.95 -2.41
CA VAL A 124 13.40 -9.29 -3.65
C VAL A 124 13.38 -7.78 -3.50
N ALA A 125 12.33 -7.21 -2.89
CA ALA A 125 12.24 -5.77 -2.65
C ALA A 125 13.32 -5.27 -1.68
N GLU A 126 13.59 -6.02 -0.61
CA GLU A 126 14.67 -5.71 0.36
C GLU A 126 16.03 -5.63 -0.32
N GLN A 127 16.36 -6.61 -1.19
CA GLN A 127 17.63 -6.64 -1.91
C GLN A 127 17.76 -5.48 -2.91
N ARG A 128 16.66 -5.10 -3.55
CA ARG A 128 16.66 -4.11 -4.64
C ARG A 128 16.61 -2.67 -4.13
N LEU A 129 15.73 -2.39 -3.18
CA LEU A 129 15.50 -1.03 -2.67
C LEU A 129 16.48 -0.66 -1.55
N GLY A 130 17.02 -1.65 -0.83
CA GLY A 130 18.04 -1.45 0.19
C GLY A 130 17.64 -0.37 1.22
N SER A 131 18.45 0.67 1.36
CA SER A 131 18.24 1.76 2.33
C SER A 131 17.04 2.66 2.03
N GLN A 132 16.44 2.55 0.84
CA GLN A 132 15.23 3.27 0.45
C GLN A 132 13.96 2.60 0.98
N LEU A 133 14.03 1.31 1.30
CA LEU A 133 12.95 0.55 1.89
C LEU A 133 12.84 0.87 3.39
N ASP A 134 11.72 1.48 3.78
CA ASP A 134 11.44 1.83 5.17
C ASP A 134 10.71 0.70 5.92
N GLY A 135 10.10 -0.22 5.18
CA GLY A 135 9.44 -1.40 5.72
C GLY A 135 8.75 -2.22 4.64
N SER A 136 8.29 -3.40 5.03
CA SER A 136 7.50 -4.28 4.17
C SER A 136 6.20 -4.67 4.87
N VAL A 137 5.09 -4.60 4.14
CA VAL A 137 3.74 -4.98 4.62
C VAL A 137 3.36 -6.30 3.99
N TYR A 138 3.19 -7.32 4.84
CA TYR A 138 2.63 -8.59 4.43
C TYR A 138 1.10 -8.49 4.34
N LEU A 139 0.56 -8.59 3.13
CA LEU A 139 -0.86 -8.51 2.85
C LEU A 139 -1.42 -9.88 2.49
N ARG A 140 -1.96 -10.56 3.49
CA ARG A 140 -2.68 -11.82 3.26
C ARG A 140 -3.93 -11.59 2.41
N PRO A 141 -4.28 -12.50 1.48
CA PRO A 141 -5.53 -12.41 0.72
C PRO A 141 -6.77 -12.26 1.62
N GLU A 142 -6.79 -12.91 2.79
CA GLU A 142 -7.91 -12.84 3.74
C GLU A 142 -8.04 -11.45 4.39
N ALA A 143 -6.96 -10.67 4.44
CA ALA A 143 -7.01 -9.29 4.92
C ALA A 143 -7.84 -8.39 4.00
N LEU A 144 -8.03 -8.79 2.73
CA LEU A 144 -8.93 -8.09 1.79
C LEU A 144 -10.42 -8.30 2.12
N ALA A 145 -10.77 -9.19 3.04
CA ALA A 145 -12.15 -9.33 3.52
C ALA A 145 -12.48 -8.38 4.69
N LEU A 146 -11.49 -7.65 5.21
CA LEU A 146 -11.65 -6.77 6.36
C LEU A 146 -12.11 -5.38 5.93
N PRO A 147 -12.87 -4.62 6.73
CA PRO A 147 -13.13 -3.22 6.42
C PRO A 147 -11.83 -2.42 6.42
N ILE A 148 -11.49 -1.73 5.32
CA ILE A 148 -10.38 -0.78 5.28
C ILE A 148 -10.96 0.65 5.29
N GLY A 149 -10.41 1.52 6.14
CA GLY A 149 -10.75 2.94 6.21
C GLY A 149 -9.95 3.79 5.22
N SER A 150 -10.09 5.12 5.27
CA SER A 150 -9.26 6.03 4.45
C SER A 150 -7.77 5.98 4.77
N ASP A 151 -7.47 5.55 5.99
CA ASP A 151 -6.15 5.41 6.56
C ASP A 151 -6.03 3.98 7.09
N ILE A 152 -4.91 3.33 6.78
CA ILE A 152 -4.68 1.95 7.20
C ILE A 152 -3.64 1.92 8.30
N GLY A 153 -4.08 1.48 9.49
CA GLY A 153 -3.20 1.18 10.62
C GLY A 153 -2.33 -0.04 10.31
N LEU A 154 -1.06 0.04 10.70
CA LEU A 154 -0.10 -1.05 10.52
C LEU A 154 0.34 -1.57 11.89
N VAL A 155 0.32 -2.89 12.04
CA VAL A 155 0.84 -3.57 13.22
C VAL A 155 2.18 -4.24 12.91
N SER A 156 3.13 -4.13 13.82
CA SER A 156 4.42 -4.81 13.70
C SER A 156 4.25 -6.32 13.85
N LEU A 157 4.83 -7.08 12.92
CA LEU A 157 4.96 -8.53 13.02
C LEU A 157 6.21 -8.95 13.81
N GLY A 158 7.01 -7.99 14.30
CA GLY A 158 8.32 -8.25 14.88
C GLY A 158 9.39 -8.58 13.82
N SER A 159 10.63 -8.72 14.26
CA SER A 159 11.77 -9.08 13.40
C SER A 159 11.83 -10.60 13.21
N HIS A 160 11.03 -11.14 12.28
CA HIS A 160 11.17 -12.54 11.87
C HIS A 160 12.22 -12.67 10.76
N GLY A 161 13.42 -13.14 11.14
CA GLY A 161 14.53 -13.48 10.23
C GLY A 161 15.60 -12.40 10.08
N SER A 162 16.55 -12.63 9.16
CA SER A 162 17.70 -11.75 8.86
C SER A 162 17.36 -10.42 8.16
N SER A 163 16.09 -10.01 8.13
CA SER A 163 15.66 -8.77 7.47
C SER A 163 16.07 -7.55 8.31
N SER A 164 16.59 -6.53 7.63
CA SER A 164 17.03 -5.27 8.26
C SER A 164 15.92 -4.23 8.37
N VAL A 165 14.75 -4.49 7.79
CA VAL A 165 13.61 -3.57 7.75
C VAL A 165 12.43 -4.11 8.56
N PRO A 166 11.56 -3.25 9.12
CA PRO A 166 10.39 -3.70 9.85
C PRO A 166 9.41 -4.44 8.93
N LYS A 167 8.92 -5.59 9.39
CA LYS A 167 7.80 -6.33 8.79
C LYS A 167 6.50 -5.97 9.48
N LEU A 168 5.51 -5.60 8.69
CA LEU A 168 4.23 -5.07 9.13
C LEU A 168 3.09 -5.91 8.54
N SER A 169 1.91 -5.82 9.15
CA SER A 169 0.64 -6.31 8.60
C SER A 169 -0.40 -5.22 8.75
N LEU A 170 -1.50 -5.32 7.98
CA LEU A 170 -2.67 -4.52 8.25
C LEU A 170 -3.19 -4.82 9.68
N GLU A 171 -3.56 -3.76 10.40
CA GLU A 171 -4.21 -3.87 11.70
C GLU A 171 -5.55 -4.59 11.52
N LEU A 172 -5.65 -5.79 12.08
CA LEU A 172 -6.93 -6.49 12.18
C LEU A 172 -7.83 -5.65 13.09
N ALA A 173 -9.05 -5.34 12.65
CA ALA A 173 -10.09 -4.79 13.50
C ALA A 173 -10.52 -5.83 14.55
N ALA A 174 -9.65 -6.14 15.52
CA ALA A 174 -9.96 -6.87 16.72
C ALA A 174 -10.46 -5.89 17.80
N THR A 175 -11.53 -5.16 17.49
CA THR A 175 -12.44 -4.59 18.50
C THR A 175 -13.85 -5.14 18.32
N ALA A 176 -13.97 -6.41 17.96
CA ALA A 176 -15.12 -7.23 18.35
C ALA A 176 -14.67 -8.18 19.47
N LYS A 177 -14.84 -7.74 20.72
CA LYS A 177 -14.63 -8.46 22.00
C LYS A 177 -13.17 -8.67 22.45
N GLN A 178 -12.59 -7.65 23.09
CA GLN A 178 -11.84 -7.94 24.31
C GLN A 178 -12.87 -8.32 25.38
N PRO A 179 -12.84 -9.52 25.99
CA PRO A 179 -13.45 -9.69 27.29
C PRO A 179 -12.64 -8.84 28.27
N LEU A 180 -13.31 -7.92 28.95
CA LEU A 180 -12.83 -7.30 30.18
C LEU A 180 -12.22 -8.40 31.07
N ARG A 181 -10.88 -8.45 31.15
CA ARG A 181 -10.26 -9.05 32.33
C ARG A 181 -10.29 -7.99 33.41
N ARG A 182 -11.30 -8.13 34.28
CA ARG A 182 -11.33 -7.57 35.62
C ARG A 182 -10.22 -8.19 36.48
N ALA A 183 -9.80 -7.38 37.45
CA ALA A 183 -8.91 -7.62 38.58
C ALA A 183 -7.40 -7.59 38.25
#